data_AF-A0AAI9XZT6-F1
#
_entry.id   AF-A0AAI9XZT6-F1
#
_cell.length_a   1.000
_cell.length_b   1.000
_cell.length_c   1.000
_cell.angle_alpha   90.00
_cell.angle_beta   90.00
_cell.angle_gamma   90.00
#
_symmetry.space_group_name_H-M   'P 1'
#
loop_
_entity.id
_entity.type
_entity.pdbx_description
1 polymer ?
#
loop_
_entity_poly.entity_id
_entity_poly.type
_entity_poly.pdbx_seq_one_letter_code
_entity_poly.pdbx_strand_id
1 'polypeptide(L)'
;MLICGIIDELETDPTHTLSYFFCQATEPKLNNATAVLRGLIYGLAKRYSQVYRHIYDKYKDGGGKAAFEGDSAWGVMCGIMNAILGDPIMNGVLLIVDALDECVEGRKELLDFICERSKDSHAKWIVLSRN
;
A
#
# COMPACT_ATOMS: atom_id res chain seq x y z
N MET A 1 2.54 15.31 -14.19
CA MET A 1 1.36 14.48 -13.86
C MET A 1 0.56 15.21 -12.79
N LEU A 2 -0.77 15.33 -12.96
CA LEU A 2 -1.64 16.09 -12.04
C LEU A 2 -1.53 15.58 -10.59
N ILE A 3 -1.48 14.25 -10.42
CA ILE A 3 -1.43 13.64 -9.09
C ILE A 3 -0.14 13.97 -8.32
N CYS A 4 1.00 14.12 -9.00
CA CYS A 4 2.25 14.48 -8.32
C CYS A 4 2.13 15.86 -7.66
N GLY A 5 1.57 16.84 -8.36
CA GLY A 5 1.36 18.16 -7.76
C GLY A 5 0.38 18.15 -6.59
N ILE A 6 -0.64 17.28 -6.62
CA ILE A 6 -1.54 17.08 -5.48
C ILE A 6 -0.79 16.43 -4.30
N ILE A 7 0.04 15.42 -4.55
CA ILE A 7 0.86 14.77 -3.52
C ILE A 7 1.83 15.79 -2.91
N ASP A 8 2.52 16.58 -3.73
CA ASP A 8 3.48 17.59 -3.27
C ASP A 8 2.79 18.60 -2.34
N GLU A 9 1.57 19.04 -2.66
CA GLU A 9 0.80 19.94 -1.81
C GLU A 9 0.36 19.25 -0.50
N LEU A 10 -0.14 18.02 -0.56
CA LEU A 10 -0.54 17.25 0.63
C LEU A 10 0.63 16.97 1.57
N GLU A 11 1.84 16.81 1.04
CA GLU A 11 3.05 16.60 1.84
C GLU A 11 3.49 17.84 2.63
N THR A 12 3.01 19.04 2.27
CA THR A 12 3.34 20.27 3.01
C THR A 12 2.77 20.27 4.43
N ASP A 13 1.69 19.53 4.67
CA ASP A 13 1.07 19.40 5.97
C ASP A 13 1.41 18.03 6.59
N PRO A 14 2.30 17.99 7.61
CA PRO A 14 2.76 16.75 8.23
C PRO A 14 1.67 16.03 9.02
N THR A 15 0.51 16.65 9.25
CA THR A 15 -0.63 16.00 9.90
C THR A 15 -1.34 15.01 8.99
N HIS A 16 -1.18 15.13 7.66
CA HIS A 16 -1.72 14.16 6.71
C HIS A 16 -0.92 12.86 6.79
N THR A 17 -1.62 11.80 7.19
CA THR A 17 -1.08 10.44 7.05
C THR A 17 -1.28 10.00 5.62
N LEU A 18 -0.21 9.93 4.83
CA LEU A 18 -0.32 9.60 3.41
C LEU A 18 0.77 8.64 2.93
N SER A 19 0.41 7.78 1.97
CA SER A 19 1.35 6.96 1.21
C SER A 19 0.85 6.79 -0.23
N TYR A 20 1.77 6.69 -1.17
CA TYR A 20 1.45 6.59 -2.59
C TYR A 20 2.35 5.60 -3.31
N PHE A 21 1.83 5.08 -4.42
CA PHE A 21 2.55 4.18 -5.31
C PHE A 21 2.24 4.51 -6.77
N PHE A 22 3.28 4.52 -7.61
CA PHE A 22 3.17 4.72 -9.06
C PHE A 22 3.42 3.39 -9.76
N CYS A 23 2.40 2.85 -10.42
CA CYS A 23 2.58 1.64 -11.22
C CYS A 23 3.40 1.98 -12.47
N GLN A 24 4.31 1.07 -12.86
CA GLN A 24 5.14 1.21 -14.05
C GLN A 24 5.24 -0.11 -14.79
N ALA A 25 4.50 -0.28 -15.89
CA ALA A 25 4.33 -1.55 -16.61
C ALA A 25 5.67 -2.12 -17.11
N THR A 26 6.59 -1.24 -17.48
CA THR A 26 7.92 -1.57 -17.99
C THR A 26 8.93 -1.95 -16.90
N GLU A 27 8.60 -1.76 -15.62
CA GLU A 27 9.45 -2.12 -14.48
C GLU A 27 8.81 -3.28 -13.70
N PRO A 28 9.35 -4.52 -13.80
CA PRO A 28 8.79 -5.70 -13.12
C PRO A 28 8.64 -5.54 -11.61
N LYS A 29 9.46 -4.69 -10.97
CA LYS A 29 9.36 -4.41 -9.54
C LYS A 29 8.20 -3.47 -9.19
N LEU A 30 7.55 -2.85 -10.17
CA LEU A 30 6.53 -1.82 -10.00
C LEU A 30 5.22 -2.09 -10.76
N ASN A 31 5.08 -3.26 -11.40
CA ASN A 31 3.93 -3.60 -12.25
C ASN A 31 3.05 -4.72 -11.70
N ASN A 32 3.14 -5.03 -10.41
CA ASN A 32 2.36 -6.10 -9.78
C ASN A 32 1.73 -5.66 -8.46
N ALA A 33 0.62 -6.29 -8.10
CA ALA A 33 -0.16 -5.97 -6.91
C ALA A 33 0.65 -6.04 -5.60
N THR A 34 1.52 -7.04 -5.47
CA THR A 34 2.40 -7.19 -4.31
C THR A 34 3.34 -5.99 -4.17
N ALA A 35 3.89 -5.49 -5.28
CA ALA A 35 4.72 -4.29 -5.28
C ALA A 35 3.93 -3.05 -4.84
N VAL A 36 2.67 -2.90 -5.28
CA VAL A 36 1.81 -1.79 -4.85
C VAL A 36 1.64 -1.78 -3.33
N LEU A 37 1.18 -2.89 -2.74
CA LEU A 37 1.01 -2.96 -1.28
C LEU A 37 2.33 -2.80 -0.53
N ARG A 38 3.41 -3.45 -1.02
CA ARG A 38 4.74 -3.33 -0.40
C ARG A 38 5.24 -1.89 -0.40
N GLY A 39 5.05 -1.18 -1.51
CA GLY A 39 5.45 0.22 -1.65
C GLY A 39 4.67 1.15 -0.72
N LEU A 40 3.34 0.94 -0.61
CA LEU A 40 2.50 1.68 0.34
C LEU A 40 2.92 1.40 1.79
N ILE A 41 3.11 0.13 2.16
CA ILE A 41 3.57 -0.27 3.50
C ILE A 41 4.93 0.38 3.80
N TYR A 42 5.86 0.36 2.85
CA TYR A 42 7.17 0.99 3.01
C TYR A 42 7.04 2.52 3.22
N GLY A 43 6.21 3.19 2.43
CA GLY A 43 5.96 4.62 2.58
C GLY A 43 5.38 4.98 3.95
N LEU A 44 4.42 4.17 4.44
CA LEU A 44 3.88 4.33 5.80
C LEU A 44 4.95 4.06 6.86
N ALA A 45 5.72 2.97 6.75
CA ALA A 45 6.74 2.62 7.71
C ALA A 45 7.87 3.66 7.81
N LYS A 46 8.19 4.35 6.71
CA LYS A 46 9.18 5.43 6.69
C LYS A 46 8.73 6.64 7.51
N ARG A 47 7.43 6.90 7.60
CA ARG A 47 6.85 8.08 8.27
C ARG A 47 6.34 7.78 9.68
N TYR A 48 5.79 6.59 9.89
CA TYR A 48 5.08 6.22 11.12
C TYR A 48 5.78 5.02 11.76
N SER A 49 6.60 5.26 12.78
CA SER A 49 7.39 4.23 13.45
C SER A 49 6.54 3.11 14.05
N GLN A 50 5.27 3.39 14.39
CA GLN A 50 4.33 2.41 14.91
C GLN A 50 3.97 1.32 13.90
N VAL A 51 4.07 1.60 12.59
CA VAL A 51 3.84 0.61 11.52
C VAL A 51 4.86 -0.53 11.58
N TYR A 52 6.06 -0.26 12.10
CA TYR A 52 7.11 -1.27 12.24
C TYR A 52 6.65 -2.48 13.05
N ARG A 53 5.80 -2.30 14.08
CA ARG A 53 5.30 -3.40 14.91
C ARG A 53 4.55 -4.44 14.07
N HIS A 54 3.69 -3.98 13.16
CA HIS A 54 2.87 -4.84 12.30
C HIS A 54 3.70 -5.63 11.29
N ILE A 55 4.77 -5.00 10.77
CA ILE A 55 5.73 -5.66 9.88
C ILE A 55 6.55 -6.69 10.65
N TYR A 56 7.05 -6.30 11.83
CA TYR A 56 7.90 -7.14 12.66
C TYR A 56 7.16 -8.39 13.17
N ASP A 57 5.93 -8.24 13.63
CA ASP A 57 5.11 -9.38 14.10
C ASP A 57 4.92 -10.39 12.97
N LYS A 58 4.60 -9.93 11.76
CA LYS A 58 4.49 -10.80 10.58
C LYS A 58 5.82 -11.43 10.16
N TYR A 59 6.93 -10.72 10.31
CA TYR A 59 8.26 -11.28 10.06
C TYR A 59 8.61 -12.39 11.04
N LYS A 60 8.35 -12.17 12.33
CA LYS A 60 8.65 -13.11 13.39
C LYS A 60 7.82 -14.40 13.27
N ASP A 61 6.53 -14.27 12.96
CA ASP A 61 5.60 -15.40 12.93
C ASP A 61 5.57 -16.13 11.58
N GLY A 62 5.92 -15.44 10.49
CA GLY A 62 5.73 -15.93 9.12
C GLY A 62 6.87 -16.75 8.51
N GLY A 63 7.97 -17.00 9.24
CA GLY A 63 9.16 -17.66 8.69
C GLY A 63 10.24 -16.70 8.17
N GLY A 64 10.25 -15.46 8.68
CA GLY A 64 11.29 -14.47 8.37
C GLY A 64 11.21 -13.95 6.94
N LYS A 65 12.38 -13.66 6.34
CA LYS A 65 12.48 -12.98 5.04
C LYS A 65 11.80 -13.74 3.90
N ALA A 66 11.88 -15.07 3.91
CA ALA A 66 11.31 -15.90 2.86
C ALA A 66 9.79 -15.76 2.73
N ALA A 67 9.09 -15.35 3.79
CA ALA A 67 7.65 -15.11 3.77
C ALA A 67 7.25 -13.89 2.93
N PHE A 68 8.19 -12.98 2.68
CA PHE A 68 7.96 -11.71 1.98
C PHE A 68 8.32 -11.80 0.48
N GLU A 69 8.75 -12.97 0.04
CA GLU A 69 9.29 -13.28 -1.29
C GLU A 69 8.45 -14.41 -1.93
N GLY A 70 8.40 -14.43 -3.27
CA GLY A 70 7.69 -15.48 -4.02
C GLY A 70 6.17 -15.49 -3.81
N ASP A 71 5.56 -16.67 -3.96
CA ASP A 71 4.10 -16.86 -4.03
C ASP A 71 3.35 -16.47 -2.75
N SER A 72 4.01 -16.55 -1.59
CA SER A 72 3.42 -16.20 -0.29
C SER A 72 3.39 -14.68 -0.04
N ALA A 73 4.17 -13.91 -0.80
CA ALA A 73 4.38 -12.49 -0.54
C ALA A 73 3.08 -11.68 -0.60
N TRP A 74 2.17 -12.00 -1.52
CA TRP A 74 0.87 -11.31 -1.63
C TRP A 74 0.06 -11.44 -0.35
N GLY A 75 -0.12 -12.66 0.15
CA GLY A 75 -0.88 -12.93 1.37
C GLY A 75 -0.24 -12.26 2.60
N VAL A 76 1.09 -12.23 2.68
CA VAL A 76 1.80 -11.53 3.76
C VAL A 76 1.60 -10.01 3.66
N MET A 77 1.70 -9.42 2.46
CA MET A 77 1.43 -7.98 2.27
C MET A 77 -0.01 -7.61 2.64
N CYS A 78 -1.00 -8.40 2.21
CA CYS A 78 -2.40 -8.20 2.64
C CYS A 78 -2.55 -8.27 4.15
N GLY A 79 -1.93 -9.26 4.79
CA GLY A 79 -1.97 -9.43 6.24
C GLY A 79 -1.37 -8.25 7.00
N ILE A 80 -0.23 -7.71 6.53
CA ILE A 80 0.40 -6.52 7.11
C ILE A 80 -0.47 -5.29 6.91
N MET A 81 -0.94 -5.05 5.68
CA MET A 81 -1.79 -3.90 5.38
C MET A 81 -3.09 -3.93 6.19
N ASN A 82 -3.72 -5.09 6.35
CA ASN A 82 -4.90 -5.24 7.20
C ASN A 82 -4.62 -4.89 8.67
N ALA A 83 -3.49 -5.32 9.21
CA ALA A 83 -3.10 -4.98 10.58
C ALA A 83 -2.85 -3.48 10.76
N ILE A 84 -2.20 -2.84 9.78
CA ILE A 84 -1.98 -1.39 9.74
C ILE A 84 -3.31 -0.65 9.68
N LEU A 85 -4.19 -1.01 8.74
CA LEU A 85 -5.48 -0.33 8.53
C LEU A 85 -6.49 -0.56 9.66
N GLY A 86 -6.34 -1.63 10.43
CA GLY A 86 -7.12 -1.89 11.64
C GLY A 86 -6.60 -1.15 12.89
N ASP A 87 -5.44 -0.52 12.81
CA ASP A 87 -4.86 0.25 13.91
C ASP A 87 -5.51 1.64 13.97
N PRO A 88 -6.13 2.06 15.10
CA PRO A 88 -6.78 3.36 15.20
C PRO A 88 -5.87 4.56 14.90
N ILE A 89 -4.55 4.41 15.05
CA ILE A 89 -3.57 5.45 14.71
C ILE A 89 -3.50 5.74 13.21
N MET A 90 -3.98 4.81 12.37
CA MET A 90 -4.03 4.93 10.91
C MET A 90 -5.40 5.43 10.43
N ASN A 91 -6.31 5.82 11.33
CA ASN A 91 -7.60 6.37 10.94
C ASN A 91 -7.42 7.63 10.09
N GLY A 92 -8.06 7.64 8.92
CA GLY A 92 -7.97 8.76 7.98
C GLY A 92 -6.73 8.77 7.10
N VAL A 93 -5.88 7.72 7.14
CA VAL A 93 -4.75 7.59 6.22
C VAL A 93 -5.21 7.68 4.77
N LEU A 94 -4.51 8.46 3.95
CA LEU A 94 -4.74 8.60 2.52
C LEU A 94 -3.76 7.73 1.74
N LEU A 95 -4.29 6.75 1.02
CA LEU A 95 -3.53 5.83 0.18
C LEU A 95 -3.81 6.13 -1.28
N ILE A 96 -2.76 6.34 -2.06
CA ILE A 96 -2.86 6.73 -3.46
C ILE A 96 -2.18 5.68 -4.34
N VAL A 97 -2.88 5.19 -5.35
CA VAL A 97 -2.31 4.33 -6.38
C VAL A 97 -2.53 4.99 -7.73
N ASP A 98 -1.44 5.35 -8.40
CA ASP A 98 -1.48 5.97 -9.71
C ASP A 98 -1.14 4.97 -10.83
N ALA A 99 -1.69 5.24 -12.02
CA ALA A 99 -1.53 4.43 -13.22
C ALA A 99 -1.89 2.95 -13.02
N LEU A 100 -2.98 2.63 -12.32
CA LEU A 100 -3.38 1.24 -12.02
C LEU A 100 -3.48 0.34 -13.26
N ASP A 101 -3.78 0.91 -14.43
CA ASP A 101 -3.75 0.19 -15.71
C ASP A 101 -2.39 -0.46 -16.02
N GLU A 102 -1.29 0.07 -15.46
CA GLU A 102 0.07 -0.46 -15.55
C GLU A 102 0.38 -1.59 -14.55
N CYS A 103 -0.52 -1.89 -13.62
CA CYS A 103 -0.42 -3.10 -12.80
C CYS A 103 -0.85 -4.30 -13.65
N VAL A 104 0.13 -5.06 -14.14
CA VAL A 104 -0.06 -6.19 -15.06
C VAL A 104 -0.46 -7.46 -14.30
N GLU A 105 0.17 -7.72 -13.16
CA GLU A 105 -0.05 -8.94 -12.37
C GLU A 105 -0.83 -8.64 -11.08
N GLY A 106 -1.86 -9.44 -10.79
CA GLY A 106 -2.63 -9.36 -9.54
C GLY A 106 -3.57 -8.15 -9.43
N ARG A 107 -3.82 -7.41 -10.54
CA ARG A 107 -4.60 -6.16 -10.50
C ARG A 107 -6.02 -6.33 -9.97
N LYS A 108 -6.67 -7.46 -10.29
CA LYS A 108 -8.02 -7.73 -9.82
C LYS A 108 -8.02 -7.98 -8.31
N GLU A 109 -7.09 -8.78 -7.84
CA GLU A 109 -6.87 -9.09 -6.43
C GLU A 109 -6.57 -7.82 -5.62
N LEU A 110 -5.79 -6.90 -6.19
CA LEU A 110 -5.55 -5.58 -5.60
C LEU A 110 -6.82 -4.74 -5.50
N LEU A 111 -7.62 -4.68 -6.57
CA LEU A 111 -8.89 -3.95 -6.56
C LEU A 111 -9.88 -4.54 -5.56
N ASP A 112 -10.01 -5.87 -5.52
CA ASP A 112 -10.88 -6.57 -4.57
C ASP A 112 -10.47 -6.23 -3.13
N PHE A 113 -9.16 -6.27 -2.83
CA PHE A 113 -8.60 -5.87 -1.53
C PHE A 113 -8.94 -4.41 -1.18
N ILE A 114 -8.71 -3.47 -2.10
CA ILE A 114 -9.01 -2.04 -1.89
C ILE A 114 -10.51 -1.82 -1.67
N CYS A 115 -11.37 -2.47 -2.46
CA CYS A 115 -12.82 -2.38 -2.35
C CYS A 115 -13.33 -2.94 -1.02
N GLU A 116 -12.71 -4.01 -0.51
CA GLU A 116 -13.05 -4.57 0.78
C GLU A 116 -12.62 -3.62 1.91
N ARG A 117 -11.37 -3.15 1.88
CA ARG A 117 -10.82 -2.30 2.94
C ARG A 117 -11.39 -0.88 2.97
N SER A 118 -11.83 -0.35 1.84
CA SER A 118 -12.50 0.96 1.78
C SER A 118 -13.88 0.96 2.45
N LYS A 119 -14.51 -0.21 2.65
CA LYS A 119 -15.77 -0.34 3.39
C LYS A 119 -15.56 -0.45 4.90
N ASP A 120 -14.48 -1.13 5.28
CA ASP A 120 -14.27 -1.59 6.66
C ASP A 120 -13.26 -0.75 7.46
N SER A 121 -12.50 0.12 6.80
CA SER A 121 -11.49 0.97 7.45
C SER A 121 -11.77 2.45 7.23
N HIS A 122 -11.25 3.30 8.12
CA HIS A 122 -11.29 4.75 7.95
C HIS A 122 -10.23 5.29 6.97
N ALA A 123 -9.51 4.40 6.27
CA ALA A 123 -8.56 4.80 5.24
C ALA A 123 -9.29 5.31 4.00
N LYS A 124 -8.74 6.38 3.42
CA LYS A 124 -9.21 6.96 2.17
C LYS A 124 -8.32 6.47 1.04
N TRP A 125 -8.93 6.01 -0.04
CA TRP A 125 -8.24 5.51 -1.21
C TRP A 125 -8.48 6.43 -2.39
N ILE A 126 -7.40 6.83 -3.08
CA ILE A 126 -7.46 7.44 -4.41
C ILE A 126 -6.76 6.48 -5.36
N VAL A 127 -7.52 5.95 -6.32
CA VAL A 127 -7.01 5.01 -7.31
C VAL A 127 -7.24 5.62 -8.68
N LEU A 128 -6.14 5.84 -9.40
CA LEU A 128 -6.15 6.46 -10.72
C LEU A 128 -5.76 5.43 -11.77
N SER A 129 -6.48 5.44 -12.88
CA SER A 129 -6.21 4.65 -14.09
C SER A 129 -6.29 5.60 -15.28
N ARG A 130 -5.51 5.34 -16.32
CA ARG A 130 -5.56 6.12 -17.57
C ARG A 130 -6.57 5.56 -18.58
N ASN A 131 -7.08 4.36 -18.33
CA ASN A 131 -8.09 3.66 -19.12
C ASN A 131 -9.34 3.39 -18.28
#